data_AF-A0A5K3EF69-F1
#
_entry.id   AF-A0A5K3EF69-F1
#
_cell.length_a   1.000
_cell.length_b   1.000
_cell.length_c   1.000
_cell.angle_alpha   90.00
_cell.angle_beta   90.00
_cell.angle_gamma   90.00
#
_symmetry.space_group_name_H-M   'P 1'
#
loop_
_entity.id
_entity.type
_entity.pdbx_description
1 polymer ?
#
loop_
_entity_poly.entity_id
_entity_poly.type
_entity_poly.pdbx_seq_one_letter_code
_entity_poly.pdbx_strand_id
1 'polypeptide(L)'
;MAPESITKTVFMIYRTPKFCQTVGEMYSFDRPSNSKQPNPMRPKVVLQRNIWSFTVEAIMEYCRISFDLFSSSKPISLLSIDAEEKILSLWYENDQCLEAVWKAFSTEAVSTSFLDLNSSGLPGLFSSTNVLQLPCRGQAPGSGIGNIGRVIVFGSGLLRKFSGWLPGLVEQLAQPPQEAGYLPIDSSEWFFLDIDYPTSTGSAVEEIDLISGGPHTALYLKVPMNNSRAIFRAVMRLAERNLNLASTLVQEIPMKEEANVSSSSSMYGVELLHEARAHEFLKSLDLADRLYVRPQTGETGFQEPPSGLSKTLGINWVTPRATDNLLVRYSIGAFRVTMAAVNNRASICLAQFVLGGRCVVLAHKQYCGPPVPDGSQSPGDVFLLLCHGSVMYLHVLAAAAPLSHSPVLPVAANLPQAPEDHYRLAAFIKNFLRPACLAPASVSSNYPVAPKISGMLRFCNRRINRTSIHCFIKNNFSECPASLLLPLCPVLPYQLHHLKTRASRLS
;
A
#
# COMPACT_ATOMS: atom_id res chain seq x y z
N MET A 1 -10.43 -18.16 -11.56
CA MET A 1 -10.17 -17.25 -10.41
C MET A 1 -9.36 -18.04 -9.41
N ALA A 2 -8.18 -17.55 -9.00
CA ALA A 2 -7.48 -18.14 -7.88
C ALA A 2 -8.37 -18.05 -6.63
N PRO A 3 -8.36 -19.06 -5.74
CA PRO A 3 -9.11 -18.98 -4.49
C PRO A 3 -8.66 -17.73 -3.71
N GLU A 4 -9.63 -17.02 -3.14
CA GLU A 4 -9.35 -15.87 -2.29
C GLU A 4 -8.60 -16.38 -1.05
N SER A 5 -7.45 -15.77 -0.73
CA SER A 5 -6.60 -16.19 0.38
C SER A 5 -6.17 -14.98 1.18
N ILE A 6 -6.15 -15.10 2.51
CA ILE A 6 -5.63 -14.07 3.40
C ILE A 6 -4.32 -14.55 4.00
N THR A 7 -3.27 -13.75 3.84
CA THR A 7 -1.95 -14.02 4.42
C THR A 7 -1.80 -13.30 5.75
N LYS A 8 -1.60 -14.06 6.82
CA LYS A 8 -1.35 -13.57 8.18
C LYS A 8 0.16 -13.50 8.45
N THR A 9 0.64 -12.45 9.10
CA THR A 9 2.07 -12.34 9.48
C THR A 9 2.23 -12.33 10.98
N VAL A 10 3.11 -13.19 11.50
CA VAL A 10 3.48 -13.27 12.92
C VAL A 10 4.95 -12.91 13.06
N PHE A 11 5.27 -11.88 13.84
CA PHE A 11 6.64 -11.59 14.27
C PHE A 11 6.90 -12.33 15.57
N MET A 12 7.94 -13.16 15.61
CA MET A 12 8.35 -13.92 16.78
C MET A 12 9.76 -13.51 17.19
N ILE A 13 9.93 -12.97 18.40
CA ILE A 13 11.20 -12.36 18.80
C ILE A 13 11.76 -13.05 20.03
N TYR A 14 12.95 -13.63 19.90
CA TYR A 14 13.69 -14.23 21.00
C TYR A 14 14.48 -13.16 21.76
N ARG A 15 14.02 -12.82 22.96
CA ARG A 15 14.67 -11.85 23.84
C ARG A 15 15.77 -12.51 24.67
N THR A 16 16.87 -12.85 24.01
CA THR A 16 18.06 -13.40 24.68
C THR A 16 19.00 -12.26 25.14
N PRO A 17 19.93 -12.52 26.08
CA PRO A 17 20.92 -11.51 26.50
C PRO A 17 21.77 -10.93 25.36
N LYS A 18 21.86 -11.65 24.24
CA LYS A 18 22.53 -11.17 23.01
C LYS A 18 21.87 -9.90 22.46
N PHE A 19 20.55 -9.75 22.60
CA PHE A 19 19.82 -8.58 22.11
C PHE A 19 20.12 -7.29 22.89
N CYS A 20 20.73 -7.41 24.08
CA CYS A 20 21.23 -6.27 24.86
C CYS A 20 22.54 -5.68 24.31
N GLN A 21 23.26 -6.40 23.45
CA GLN A 21 24.55 -5.96 22.93
C GLN A 21 24.38 -4.73 22.04
N THR A 22 25.29 -3.77 22.20
CA THR A 22 25.32 -2.54 21.44
C THR A 22 26.20 -2.67 20.20
N VAL A 23 25.77 -2.10 19.08
CA VAL A 23 26.47 -2.15 17.80
C VAL A 23 26.31 -0.82 17.05
N GLY A 24 27.30 -0.46 16.24
CA GLY A 24 27.24 0.67 15.33
C GLY A 24 27.72 1.98 15.94
N GLU A 25 27.26 3.09 15.37
CA GLU A 25 27.75 4.42 15.71
C GLU A 25 27.26 4.91 17.07
N MET A 26 28.07 5.80 17.66
CA MET A 26 27.78 6.48 18.91
C MET A 26 27.00 7.77 18.60
N TYR A 27 25.82 7.89 19.19
CA TYR A 27 24.99 9.09 19.11
C TYR A 27 25.36 10.05 20.22
N SER A 28 25.76 11.28 19.87
CA SER A 28 26.10 12.32 20.84
C SER A 28 24.98 13.36 20.91
N PHE A 29 24.41 13.54 22.10
CA PHE A 29 23.38 14.54 22.38
C PHE A 29 23.90 15.60 23.34
N ASP A 30 23.55 16.86 23.09
CA ASP A 30 23.78 17.93 24.06
C ASP A 30 22.76 17.82 25.20
N ARG A 31 23.20 17.95 26.46
CA ARG A 31 22.27 17.97 27.59
C ARG A 31 21.38 19.23 27.51
N PRO A 32 20.06 19.11 27.73
CA PRO A 32 19.17 20.27 27.83
C PRO A 32 19.59 21.15 29.01
N SER A 33 19.68 22.46 28.78
CA SER A 33 20.06 23.46 29.79
C SER A 33 18.82 24.04 30.47
N ASN A 34 18.79 24.01 31.80
CA ASN A 34 17.86 24.84 32.58
C ASN A 34 18.40 26.25 32.87
N SER A 35 19.63 26.59 32.45
CA SER A 35 20.25 27.89 32.69
C SER A 35 20.43 28.72 31.40
N LYS A 36 20.18 30.03 31.51
CA LYS A 36 20.28 31.00 30.40
C LYS A 36 21.73 31.39 30.05
N GLN A 37 22.75 30.81 30.67
CA GLN A 37 24.15 31.18 30.42
C GLN A 37 24.86 30.19 29.48
N PRO A 38 25.53 30.68 28.42
CA PRO A 38 26.28 29.83 27.50
C PRO A 38 27.60 29.38 28.15
N ASN A 39 27.65 28.12 28.61
CA ASN A 39 28.90 27.50 29.05
C ASN A 39 29.56 26.76 27.86
N PRO A 40 30.84 27.04 27.50
CA PRO A 40 31.49 26.52 26.29
C PRO A 40 31.93 25.04 26.34
N MET A 41 31.94 24.38 27.50
CA MET A 41 32.18 22.93 27.63
C MET A 41 30.92 22.24 28.19
N ARG A 42 30.01 21.85 27.29
CA ARG A 42 28.82 21.08 27.65
C ARG A 42 29.16 19.58 27.67
N PRO A 43 28.84 18.85 28.75
CA PRO A 43 28.97 17.40 28.75
C PRO A 43 27.96 16.79 27.77
N LYS A 44 28.47 16.11 26.76
CA LYS A 44 27.68 15.36 25.76
C LYS A 44 27.25 14.02 26.35
N VAL A 45 26.00 13.63 26.10
CA VAL A 45 25.50 12.29 26.40
C VAL A 45 25.75 11.43 25.16
N VAL A 46 26.57 10.39 25.32
CA VAL A 46 26.86 9.46 24.23
C VAL A 46 26.08 8.18 24.46
N LEU A 47 25.29 7.77 23.48
CA LEU A 47 24.47 6.56 23.52
C LEU A 47 24.81 5.68 22.32
N GLN A 48 24.85 4.37 22.55
CA GLN A 48 24.89 3.38 21.49
C GLN A 48 23.60 2.56 21.55
N ARG A 49 23.08 2.22 20.38
CA ARG A 49 21.86 1.42 20.29
C ARG A 49 22.18 -0.06 20.39
N ASN A 50 21.23 -0.82 20.93
CA ASN A 50 21.30 -2.27 21.02
C ASN A 50 20.50 -2.96 19.90
N ILE A 51 20.76 -4.26 19.72
CA ILE A 51 20.10 -5.10 18.71
C ILE A 51 18.58 -5.13 18.89
N TRP A 52 18.09 -5.18 20.14
CA TRP A 52 16.66 -5.05 20.42
C TRP A 52 16.06 -3.79 19.80
N SER A 53 16.69 -2.63 20.01
CA SER A 53 16.20 -1.36 19.47
C SER A 53 16.22 -1.34 17.94
N PHE A 54 17.23 -1.93 17.29
CA PHE A 54 17.26 -2.04 15.83
C PHE A 54 16.17 -2.98 15.29
N THR A 55 15.89 -4.07 16.01
CA THR A 55 14.84 -5.03 15.66
C THR A 55 13.45 -4.41 15.78
N VAL A 56 13.16 -3.76 16.92
CA VAL A 56 11.88 -3.08 17.16
C VAL A 56 11.63 -2.00 16.11
N GLU A 57 12.63 -1.16 15.79
CA GLU A 57 12.46 -0.13 14.76
C GLU A 57 12.19 -0.72 13.36
N ALA A 58 12.89 -1.80 13.00
CA ALA A 58 12.66 -2.47 11.72
C ALA A 58 11.26 -3.06 11.62
N ILE A 59 10.76 -3.69 12.70
CA ILE A 59 9.39 -4.23 12.76
C ILE A 59 8.36 -3.10 12.74
N MET A 60 8.59 -2.02 13.49
CA MET A 60 7.73 -0.84 13.48
C MET A 60 7.59 -0.26 12.07
N GLU A 61 8.69 -0.16 11.31
CA GLU A 61 8.63 0.34 9.93
C GLU A 61 7.89 -0.62 8.99
N TYR A 62 8.10 -1.94 9.13
CA TYR A 62 7.33 -2.95 8.40
C TYR A 62 5.83 -2.79 8.67
N CYS A 63 5.44 -2.71 9.95
CA CYS A 63 4.05 -2.55 10.36
C CYS A 63 3.45 -1.25 9.83
N ARG A 64 4.17 -0.13 9.92
CA ARG A 64 3.74 1.17 9.39
C ARG A 64 3.38 1.07 7.91
N ILE A 65 4.29 0.52 7.11
CA ILE A 65 4.10 0.37 5.66
C ILE A 65 2.91 -0.55 5.37
N SER A 66 2.78 -1.66 6.12
CA SER A 66 1.65 -2.57 5.96
C SER A 66 0.31 -1.87 6.25
N PHE A 67 0.21 -1.15 7.36
CA PHE A 67 -1.01 -0.46 7.77
C PHE A 67 -1.38 0.69 6.81
N ASP A 68 -0.40 1.47 6.36
CA ASP A 68 -0.62 2.57 5.42
C ASP A 68 -1.16 2.07 4.07
N LEU A 69 -0.57 0.99 3.55
CA LEU A 69 -0.86 0.48 2.20
C LEU A 69 -2.04 -0.49 2.15
N PHE A 70 -2.22 -1.32 3.17
CA PHE A 70 -3.16 -2.45 3.14
C PHE A 70 -4.22 -2.38 4.26
N SER A 71 -4.12 -1.43 5.18
CA SER A 71 -5.02 -1.34 6.34
C SER A 71 -5.15 -2.68 7.06
N SER A 72 -6.35 -3.27 7.09
CA SER A 72 -6.64 -4.53 7.79
C SER A 72 -6.55 -5.78 6.92
N SER A 73 -6.21 -5.66 5.62
CA SER A 73 -6.21 -6.82 4.71
C SER A 73 -4.98 -7.74 4.86
N LYS A 74 -3.94 -7.29 5.56
CA LYS A 74 -2.72 -8.04 5.85
C LYS A 74 -2.45 -7.99 7.35
N PRO A 75 -3.15 -8.82 8.15
CA PRO A 75 -3.11 -8.72 9.60
C PRO A 75 -1.75 -9.16 10.15
N ILE A 76 -1.29 -8.47 11.20
CA ILE A 76 0.01 -8.67 11.86
C ILE A 76 -0.21 -8.97 13.35
N SER A 77 0.56 -9.95 13.85
CA SER A 77 0.61 -10.35 15.25
C SER A 77 2.06 -10.35 15.76
N LEU A 78 2.26 -10.07 17.04
CA LEU A 78 3.57 -10.00 17.68
C LEU A 78 3.66 -11.00 18.83
N LEU A 79 4.73 -11.78 18.86
CA LEU A 79 5.08 -12.72 19.91
C LEU A 79 6.46 -12.38 20.46
N SER A 80 6.58 -12.43 21.79
CA SER A 80 7.81 -12.22 22.54
C SER A 80 8.11 -13.46 23.36
N ILE A 81 9.35 -13.94 23.29
CA ILE A 81 9.74 -15.19 23.92
C ILE A 81 11.06 -14.99 24.67
N ASP A 82 11.05 -15.30 25.96
CA ASP A 82 12.24 -15.38 26.80
C ASP A 82 12.20 -16.61 27.72
N ALA A 83 12.03 -16.46 29.03
CA ALA A 83 11.65 -17.58 29.89
C ALA A 83 10.15 -17.91 29.76
N GLU A 84 9.35 -16.98 29.22
CA GLU A 84 7.92 -17.13 28.98
C GLU A 84 7.60 -16.87 27.50
N GLU A 85 6.56 -17.51 26.98
CA GLU A 85 5.98 -17.20 25.68
C GLU A 85 4.80 -16.24 25.86
N LYS A 86 4.86 -15.06 25.21
CA LYS A 86 3.84 -14.03 25.29
C LYS A 86 3.32 -13.65 23.91
N ILE A 87 2.00 -13.75 23.74
CA ILE A 87 1.28 -13.21 22.58
C ILE A 87 0.91 -11.77 22.92
N LEU A 88 1.47 -10.80 22.19
CA LEU A 88 1.32 -9.37 22.50
C LEU A 88 0.18 -8.70 21.72
N SER A 89 -0.19 -9.27 20.57
CA SER A 89 -1.29 -8.78 19.74
C SER A 89 -1.94 -9.94 18.97
N LEU A 90 -3.16 -9.71 18.50
CA LEU A 90 -3.94 -10.67 17.70
C LEU A 90 -4.54 -9.95 16.48
N TRP A 91 -5.48 -10.62 15.80
CA TRP A 91 -6.12 -10.12 14.57
C TRP A 91 -7.21 -9.07 14.80
N TYR A 92 -7.27 -8.45 15.98
CA TYR A 92 -8.27 -7.43 16.31
C TYR A 92 -7.95 -6.09 15.66
N GLU A 93 -8.97 -5.33 15.26
CA GLU A 93 -8.78 -4.01 14.62
C GLU A 93 -7.95 -3.05 15.47
N ASN A 94 -8.16 -3.06 16.80
CA ASN A 94 -7.43 -2.21 17.73
C ASN A 94 -5.93 -2.56 17.82
N ASP A 95 -5.55 -3.79 17.41
CA ASP A 95 -4.17 -4.25 17.41
C ASP A 95 -3.47 -3.93 16.07
N GLN A 96 -4.23 -3.58 15.02
CA GLN A 96 -3.71 -3.30 13.67
C GLN A 96 -3.35 -1.83 13.48
N CYS A 97 -2.62 -1.25 14.44
CA CYS A 97 -2.14 0.13 14.37
C CYS A 97 -0.77 0.29 15.04
N LEU A 98 -0.02 1.33 14.66
CA LEU A 98 1.31 1.57 15.23
C LEU A 98 1.30 1.85 16.73
N GLU A 99 0.23 2.44 17.27
CA GLU A 99 0.10 2.69 18.70
C GLU A 99 0.07 1.38 19.50
N ALA A 100 -0.67 0.37 19.03
CA ALA A 100 -0.72 -0.94 19.65
C ALA A 100 0.62 -1.68 19.56
N VAL A 101 1.28 -1.64 18.39
CA VAL A 101 2.62 -2.22 18.20
C VAL A 101 3.64 -1.55 19.13
N TRP A 102 3.62 -0.23 19.23
CA TRP A 102 4.49 0.52 20.14
C TRP A 102 4.23 0.17 21.61
N LYS A 103 2.95 0.06 22.00
CA LYS A 103 2.55 -0.32 23.37
C LYS A 103 3.01 -1.74 23.72
N ALA A 104 2.91 -2.69 22.79
CA ALA A 104 3.42 -4.05 22.94
C ALA A 104 4.93 -4.03 23.23
N PHE A 105 5.73 -3.33 22.42
CA PHE A 105 7.17 -3.20 22.62
C PHE A 105 7.58 -2.31 23.80
N SER A 106 6.71 -1.44 24.29
CA SER A 106 6.99 -0.64 25.49
C SER A 106 6.78 -1.47 26.77
N THR A 107 5.89 -2.46 26.71
CA THR A 107 5.65 -3.40 27.81
C THR A 107 6.76 -4.46 27.87
N GLU A 108 7.28 -4.85 26.71
CA GLU A 108 8.38 -5.79 26.57
C GLU A 108 9.73 -5.07 26.53
N ALA A 109 10.57 -5.24 27.55
CA ALA A 109 11.94 -4.70 27.54
C ALA A 109 12.96 -5.73 27.02
N VAL A 110 14.21 -5.30 26.88
CA VAL A 110 15.34 -6.24 26.79
C VAL A 110 15.26 -7.25 27.95
N SER A 111 15.54 -8.51 27.66
CA SER A 111 15.51 -9.58 28.65
C SER A 111 16.92 -10.15 28.85
N THR A 112 17.25 -10.42 30.11
CA THR A 112 18.45 -11.17 30.51
C THR A 112 18.14 -12.62 30.83
N SER A 113 16.87 -13.02 30.68
CA SER A 113 16.41 -14.38 30.92
C SER A 113 17.09 -15.37 29.98
N PHE A 114 17.31 -16.58 30.49
CA PHE A 114 17.81 -17.68 29.68
C PHE A 114 16.65 -18.31 28.90
N LEU A 115 16.81 -18.41 27.58
CA LEU A 115 15.92 -19.14 26.68
C LEU A 115 16.70 -20.35 26.14
N ASP A 116 16.21 -21.56 26.38
CA ASP A 116 16.86 -22.77 25.90
C ASP A 116 16.54 -23.05 24.42
N LEU A 117 17.37 -22.48 23.54
CA LEU A 117 17.34 -22.77 22.11
C LEU A 117 17.90 -24.17 21.76
N ASN A 118 18.44 -24.93 22.73
CA ASN A 118 18.93 -26.29 22.47
C ASN A 118 17.84 -27.36 22.61
N SER A 119 16.67 -26.99 23.09
CA SER A 119 15.52 -27.90 23.16
C SER A 119 15.16 -28.43 21.77
N SER A 120 14.62 -29.65 21.75
CA SER A 120 14.22 -30.33 20.50
C SER A 120 13.05 -29.63 19.79
N GLY A 121 12.22 -28.89 20.53
CA GLY A 121 11.12 -28.09 19.99
C GLY A 121 11.55 -26.66 19.68
N LEU A 122 10.94 -26.08 18.65
CA LEU A 122 11.09 -24.65 18.35
C LEU A 122 10.34 -23.82 19.42
N PRO A 123 11.01 -22.96 20.19
CA PRO A 123 10.32 -22.09 21.15
C PRO A 123 9.34 -21.16 20.43
N GLY A 124 8.12 -21.05 20.95
CA GLY A 124 7.05 -20.27 20.34
C GLY A 124 6.27 -20.98 19.24
N LEU A 125 6.59 -22.24 18.91
CA LEU A 125 5.92 -22.98 17.85
C LEU A 125 4.42 -23.15 18.12
N PHE A 126 4.05 -23.56 19.34
CA PHE A 126 2.66 -23.76 19.72
C PHE A 126 1.89 -22.44 19.68
N SER A 127 2.43 -21.39 20.32
CA SER A 127 1.85 -20.05 20.33
C SER A 127 1.65 -19.50 18.92
N SER A 128 2.66 -19.62 18.05
CA SER A 128 2.58 -19.14 16.66
C SER A 128 1.55 -19.92 15.84
N THR A 129 1.50 -21.25 16.02
CA THR A 129 0.53 -22.11 15.34
C THR A 129 -0.89 -21.76 15.74
N ASN A 130 -1.16 -21.60 17.04
CA ASN A 130 -2.49 -21.22 17.54
C ASN A 130 -2.91 -19.86 16.98
N VAL A 131 -2.01 -18.88 16.96
CA VAL A 131 -2.27 -17.56 16.39
C VAL A 131 -2.60 -17.64 14.90
N LEU A 132 -1.87 -18.44 14.11
CA LEU A 132 -2.16 -18.65 12.69
C LEU A 132 -3.50 -19.37 12.45
N GLN A 133 -3.88 -20.28 13.34
CA GLN A 133 -5.15 -21.00 13.27
C GLN A 133 -6.35 -20.13 13.67
N LEU A 134 -6.17 -19.07 14.47
CA LEU A 134 -7.24 -18.12 14.78
C LEU A 134 -7.77 -17.43 13.51
N PRO A 135 -9.09 -17.43 13.24
CA PRO A 135 -9.65 -16.75 12.08
C PRO A 135 -9.45 -15.23 12.18
N CYS A 136 -9.12 -14.57 11.07
CA CYS A 136 -9.12 -13.11 10.99
C CYS A 136 -10.41 -12.58 10.37
N ARG A 137 -10.57 -11.26 10.31
CA ARG A 137 -11.77 -10.62 9.74
C ARG A 137 -12.03 -11.10 8.32
N GLY A 138 -13.24 -11.62 8.08
CA GLY A 138 -13.66 -12.14 6.78
C GLY A 138 -13.38 -13.64 6.60
N GLN A 139 -12.57 -14.26 7.46
CA GLN A 139 -12.45 -15.71 7.51
C GLN A 139 -13.47 -16.31 8.48
N ALA A 140 -14.08 -17.42 8.07
CA ALA A 140 -14.94 -18.23 8.92
C ALA A 140 -14.78 -19.70 8.53
N PRO A 141 -15.03 -20.66 9.44
CA PRO A 141 -15.05 -22.07 9.08
C PRO A 141 -16.01 -22.32 7.91
N GLY A 142 -15.51 -22.88 6.81
CA GLY A 142 -16.30 -23.16 5.61
C GLY A 142 -16.45 -21.99 4.62
N SER A 143 -15.77 -20.85 4.82
CA SER A 143 -15.85 -19.71 3.88
C SER A 143 -15.16 -19.97 2.53
N GLY A 144 -14.35 -21.04 2.41
CA GLY A 144 -13.55 -21.34 1.22
C GLY A 144 -12.36 -20.40 1.01
N ILE A 145 -12.09 -19.49 1.95
CA ILE A 145 -10.94 -18.59 1.92
C ILE A 145 -9.75 -19.32 2.55
N GLY A 146 -8.63 -19.39 1.80
CA GLY A 146 -7.43 -20.05 2.28
C GLY A 146 -6.80 -19.35 3.50
N ASN A 147 -6.33 -20.15 4.46
CA ASN A 147 -5.61 -19.72 5.66
C ASN A 147 -4.09 -19.88 5.46
N ILE A 148 -3.46 -18.80 5.00
CA ILE A 148 -2.02 -18.79 4.71
C ILE A 148 -1.30 -18.01 5.82
N GLY A 149 -0.26 -18.62 6.37
CA GLY A 149 0.54 -18.03 7.44
C GLY A 149 1.94 -17.60 7.02
N ARG A 150 2.50 -16.64 7.72
CA ARG A 150 3.91 -16.30 7.67
C ARG A 150 4.42 -16.05 9.08
N VAL A 151 5.57 -16.61 9.43
CA VAL A 151 6.22 -16.34 10.71
C VAL A 151 7.63 -15.82 10.45
N ILE A 152 7.98 -14.69 11.06
CA ILE A 152 9.31 -14.08 10.96
C ILE A 152 9.95 -14.14 12.34
N VAL A 153 10.94 -15.01 12.49
CA VAL A 153 11.63 -15.33 13.73
C VAL A 153 12.91 -14.52 13.82
N PHE A 154 13.08 -13.77 14.91
CA PHE A 154 14.29 -13.00 15.20
C PHE A 154 15.04 -13.66 16.35
N GLY A 155 16.32 -13.96 16.13
CA GLY A 155 17.16 -14.54 17.16
C GLY A 155 18.65 -14.42 16.83
N SER A 156 19.48 -15.11 17.61
CA SER A 156 20.91 -15.22 17.35
C SER A 156 21.41 -16.63 17.66
N GLY A 157 22.32 -17.14 16.84
CA GLY A 157 22.88 -18.49 16.96
C GLY A 157 21.87 -19.59 16.60
N LEU A 158 20.92 -19.28 15.72
CA LEU A 158 19.84 -20.16 15.29
C LEU A 158 20.33 -21.27 14.36
N LEU A 159 21.37 -21.04 13.54
CA LEU A 159 21.81 -21.99 12.50
C LEU A 159 22.01 -23.42 13.01
N ARG A 160 22.66 -23.57 14.16
CA ARG A 160 22.99 -24.88 14.75
C ARG A 160 21.76 -25.65 15.23
N LYS A 161 20.62 -24.97 15.35
CA LYS A 161 19.36 -25.47 15.92
C LYS A 161 18.27 -25.64 14.87
N PHE A 162 18.35 -24.83 13.82
CA PHE A 162 17.41 -24.78 12.73
C PHE A 162 17.04 -26.17 12.20
N SER A 163 18.01 -27.01 11.85
CA SER A 163 17.75 -28.35 11.31
C SER A 163 17.01 -29.28 12.27
N GLY A 164 17.25 -29.16 13.59
CA GLY A 164 16.58 -29.96 14.62
C GLY A 164 15.13 -29.57 14.85
N TRP A 165 14.77 -28.31 14.57
CA TRP A 165 13.41 -27.79 14.75
C TRP A 165 12.45 -28.15 13.62
N LEU A 166 12.96 -28.39 12.41
CA LEU A 166 12.12 -28.58 11.22
C LEU A 166 11.17 -29.78 11.28
N PRO A 167 11.57 -30.96 11.78
CA PRO A 167 10.64 -32.08 11.90
C PRO A 167 9.44 -31.76 12.79
N GLY A 168 9.69 -31.19 13.98
CA GLY A 168 8.64 -30.79 14.92
C GLY A 168 7.76 -29.65 14.40
N LEU A 169 8.36 -28.71 13.66
CA LEU A 169 7.61 -27.64 12.96
C LEU A 169 6.63 -28.23 11.94
N VAL A 170 7.08 -29.10 11.05
CA VAL A 170 6.23 -29.71 10.02
C VAL A 170 5.15 -30.60 10.65
N GLU A 171 5.50 -31.39 11.66
CA GLU A 171 4.56 -32.22 12.39
C GLU A 171 3.45 -31.39 13.05
N GLN A 172 3.82 -30.30 13.74
CA GLN A 172 2.86 -29.44 14.43
C GLN A 172 1.94 -28.69 13.45
N LEU A 173 2.46 -28.24 12.31
CA LEU A 173 1.66 -27.54 11.30
C LEU A 173 0.67 -28.45 10.57
N ALA A 174 0.98 -29.75 10.47
CA ALA A 174 0.08 -30.75 9.89
C ALA A 174 -1.06 -31.16 10.83
N GLN A 175 -0.94 -30.87 12.13
CA GLN A 175 -1.97 -31.21 13.12
C GLN A 175 -3.21 -30.32 12.92
N PRO A 176 -4.44 -30.89 13.00
CA PRO A 176 -5.66 -30.08 12.95
C PRO A 176 -5.75 -29.17 14.18
N PRO A 177 -6.50 -28.06 14.09
CA PRO A 177 -6.74 -27.21 15.24
C PRO A 177 -7.45 -27.97 16.37
N GLN A 178 -6.99 -27.77 17.60
CA GLN A 178 -7.58 -28.42 18.78
C GLN A 178 -8.83 -27.71 19.28
N GLU A 179 -8.94 -26.40 19.04
CA GLU A 179 -10.05 -25.57 19.50
C GLU A 179 -11.12 -25.39 18.42
N ALA A 180 -12.39 -25.43 18.85
CA ALA A 180 -13.52 -25.21 17.95
C ALA A 180 -13.52 -23.77 17.41
N GLY A 181 -13.71 -23.63 16.09
CA GLY A 181 -13.72 -22.33 15.40
C GLY A 181 -12.36 -21.90 14.85
N TYR A 182 -11.28 -22.61 15.19
CA TYR A 182 -9.97 -22.41 14.59
C TYR A 182 -9.91 -23.05 13.19
N LEU A 183 -9.03 -22.54 12.35
CA LEU A 183 -8.86 -22.96 10.96
C LEU A 183 -7.56 -23.74 10.78
N PRO A 184 -7.53 -24.82 9.98
CA PRO A 184 -6.27 -25.46 9.60
C PRO A 184 -5.38 -24.47 8.85
N ILE A 185 -4.06 -24.68 8.89
CA ILE A 185 -3.09 -23.84 8.16
C ILE A 185 -2.86 -24.49 6.80
N ASP A 186 -3.33 -23.86 5.74
CA ASP A 186 -3.24 -24.43 4.38
C ASP A 186 -1.81 -24.39 3.83
N SER A 187 -1.09 -23.32 4.15
CA SER A 187 0.32 -23.15 3.80
C SER A 187 0.98 -22.12 4.71
N SER A 188 2.30 -22.22 4.89
CA SER A 188 3.04 -21.23 5.69
C SER A 188 4.48 -21.03 5.27
N GLU A 189 4.96 -19.80 5.34
CA GLU A 189 6.38 -19.46 5.18
C GLU A 189 7.01 -19.04 6.51
N TRP A 190 8.11 -19.67 6.90
CA TRP A 190 8.85 -19.35 8.12
C TRP A 190 10.21 -18.75 7.77
N PHE A 191 10.50 -17.55 8.24
CA PHE A 191 11.76 -16.85 8.01
C PHE A 191 12.53 -16.78 9.32
N PHE A 192 13.72 -17.37 9.38
CA PHE A 192 14.60 -17.35 10.54
C PHE A 192 15.73 -16.34 10.32
N LEU A 193 15.60 -15.16 10.92
CA LEU A 193 16.59 -14.10 10.87
C LEU A 193 17.58 -14.30 12.03
N ASP A 194 18.70 -14.93 11.71
CA ASP A 194 19.80 -15.15 12.64
C ASP A 194 20.76 -13.95 12.61
N ILE A 195 20.73 -13.17 13.68
CA ILE A 195 21.56 -11.98 13.84
C ILE A 195 22.98 -12.44 14.21
N ASP A 196 23.88 -12.31 13.24
CA ASP A 196 25.30 -12.64 13.40
C ASP A 196 26.07 -11.41 13.88
N TYR A 197 26.80 -11.58 14.98
CA TYR A 197 27.62 -10.53 15.56
C TYR A 197 28.95 -10.45 14.79
N PRO A 198 29.58 -9.28 14.72
CA PRO A 198 30.80 -9.06 13.93
C PRO A 198 32.00 -9.81 14.52
N THR A 199 32.07 -11.11 14.27
CA THR A 199 33.29 -11.93 14.30
C THR A 199 33.62 -12.51 12.92
N SER A 200 32.68 -12.38 11.97
CA SER A 200 32.81 -12.87 10.59
C SER A 200 32.98 -11.69 9.61
N THR A 201 33.84 -11.87 8.61
CA THR A 201 34.20 -10.86 7.59
C THR A 201 33.16 -10.73 6.46
N GLY A 202 32.00 -11.39 6.57
CA GLY A 202 30.98 -11.44 5.52
C GLY A 202 30.10 -10.19 5.52
N SER A 203 30.03 -9.48 4.39
CA SER A 203 29.32 -8.20 4.28
C SER A 203 27.82 -8.31 3.94
N ALA A 204 27.37 -9.46 3.42
CA ALA A 204 26.05 -9.64 2.83
C ALA A 204 25.15 -10.55 3.68
N VAL A 205 23.82 -10.33 3.59
CA VAL A 205 22.84 -11.29 4.12
C VAL A 205 22.98 -12.58 3.32
N GLU A 206 23.32 -13.67 4.00
CA GLU A 206 23.45 -14.98 3.39
C GLU A 206 22.13 -15.75 3.59
N GLU A 207 21.49 -16.11 2.48
CA GLU A 207 20.37 -17.05 2.45
C GLU A 207 20.97 -18.45 2.36
N ILE A 208 20.83 -19.24 3.44
CA ILE A 208 21.62 -20.48 3.56
C ILE A 208 20.79 -21.73 3.30
N ASP A 209 19.46 -21.73 3.54
CA ASP A 209 18.66 -22.94 3.33
C ASP A 209 17.17 -22.61 3.07
N LEU A 210 16.63 -23.11 1.95
CA LEU A 210 15.20 -23.25 1.71
C LEU A 210 14.82 -24.72 1.89
N ILE A 211 14.04 -25.03 2.93
CA ILE A 211 13.55 -26.38 3.18
C ILE A 211 12.04 -26.40 2.97
N SER A 212 11.60 -27.24 2.04
CA SER A 212 10.18 -27.41 1.69
C SER A 212 9.65 -28.69 2.32
N GLY A 213 8.69 -28.55 3.24
CA GLY A 213 7.94 -29.64 3.87
C GLY A 213 6.50 -29.66 3.36
N GLY A 214 6.31 -29.85 2.05
CA GLY A 214 4.98 -29.77 1.42
C GLY A 214 4.50 -28.32 1.26
N PRO A 215 3.32 -27.93 1.77
CA PRO A 215 2.81 -26.56 1.67
C PRO A 215 3.48 -25.58 2.65
N HIS A 216 4.36 -26.09 3.53
CA HIS A 216 5.09 -25.28 4.51
C HIS A 216 6.55 -25.17 4.11
N THR A 217 7.08 -23.95 4.09
CA THR A 217 8.47 -23.66 3.76
C THR A 217 9.17 -22.96 4.91
N ALA A 218 10.44 -23.26 5.10
CA ALA A 218 11.31 -22.58 6.05
C ALA A 218 12.55 -22.04 5.33
N LEU A 219 12.87 -20.79 5.63
CA LEU A 219 13.95 -20.02 5.04
C LEU A 219 14.85 -19.49 6.14
N TYR A 220 16.13 -19.81 6.07
CA TYR A 220 17.12 -19.29 6.99
C TYR A 220 17.89 -18.11 6.37
N LEU A 221 17.94 -17.00 7.11
CA LEU A 221 18.59 -15.75 6.71
C LEU A 221 19.60 -15.33 7.77
N LYS A 222 20.88 -15.33 7.41
CA LYS A 222 21.94 -14.80 8.26
C LYS A 222 22.06 -13.28 8.07
N VAL A 223 21.91 -12.51 9.14
CA VAL A 223 21.97 -11.05 9.11
C VAL A 223 23.25 -10.57 9.81
N PRO A 224 24.34 -10.29 9.06
CA PRO A 224 25.58 -9.86 9.68
C PRO A 224 25.50 -8.40 10.13
N MET A 225 25.78 -8.15 11.40
CA MET A 225 25.72 -6.83 12.02
C MET A 225 26.94 -5.95 11.69
N ASN A 226 27.16 -5.71 10.40
CA ASN A 226 28.29 -4.90 9.89
C ASN A 226 28.04 -3.40 9.95
N ASN A 227 26.76 -2.99 10.01
CA ASN A 227 26.36 -1.60 10.17
C ASN A 227 25.01 -1.52 10.90
N SER A 228 24.65 -0.32 11.36
CA SER A 228 23.40 -0.04 12.08
C SER A 228 22.13 -0.27 11.25
N ARG A 229 22.27 -0.50 9.93
CA ARG A 229 21.17 -0.70 8.98
C ARG A 229 20.92 -2.15 8.58
N ALA A 230 21.75 -3.10 9.04
CA ALA A 230 21.68 -4.49 8.57
C ALA A 230 20.31 -5.14 8.83
N ILE A 231 19.79 -5.07 10.06
CA ILE A 231 18.47 -5.62 10.42
C ILE A 231 17.36 -4.89 9.67
N PHE A 232 17.42 -3.56 9.66
CA PHE A 232 16.46 -2.73 8.92
C PHE A 232 16.38 -3.16 7.45
N ARG A 233 17.52 -3.26 6.76
CA ARG A 233 17.58 -3.70 5.37
C ARG A 233 17.00 -5.11 5.21
N ALA A 234 17.39 -6.07 6.04
CA ALA A 234 16.87 -7.44 5.94
C ALA A 234 15.34 -7.50 6.07
N VAL A 235 14.78 -6.79 7.05
CA VAL A 235 13.32 -6.71 7.26
C VAL A 235 12.64 -5.98 6.10
N MET A 236 13.24 -4.93 5.55
CA MET A 236 12.70 -4.19 4.41
C MET A 236 12.73 -4.99 3.11
N ARG A 237 13.72 -5.87 2.89
CA ARG A 237 13.69 -6.85 1.79
C ARG A 237 12.62 -7.90 1.96
N LEU A 238 12.39 -8.34 3.21
CA LEU A 238 11.24 -9.18 3.50
C LEU A 238 9.94 -8.43 3.24
N ALA A 239 9.80 -7.17 3.64
CA ALA A 239 8.63 -6.35 3.32
C ALA A 239 8.38 -6.26 1.82
N GLU A 240 9.43 -6.00 1.03
CA GLU A 240 9.39 -5.95 -0.43
C GLU A 240 8.78 -7.21 -1.03
N ARG A 241 9.26 -8.39 -0.63
CA ARG A 241 8.73 -9.70 -1.05
C ARG A 241 7.32 -9.95 -0.52
N ASN A 242 7.15 -9.83 0.80
CA ASN A 242 6.01 -10.31 1.56
C ASN A 242 4.74 -9.49 1.31
N LEU A 243 4.92 -8.20 1.07
CA LEU A 243 3.86 -7.25 0.80
C LEU A 243 3.76 -6.90 -0.70
N ASN A 244 4.63 -7.48 -1.54
CA ASN A 244 4.75 -7.19 -2.97
C ASN A 244 4.90 -5.69 -3.24
N LEU A 245 5.91 -5.07 -2.62
CA LEU A 245 6.14 -3.63 -2.71
C LEU A 245 7.04 -3.26 -3.89
N ALA A 246 6.91 -2.02 -4.34
CA ALA A 246 7.88 -1.35 -5.17
C ALA A 246 8.15 0.06 -4.65
N SER A 247 9.28 0.61 -5.08
CA SER A 247 9.72 1.97 -4.76
C SER A 247 9.74 2.84 -6.01
N THR A 248 9.22 4.07 -5.87
CA THR A 248 9.30 5.14 -6.88
C THR A 248 9.94 6.37 -6.27
N LEU A 249 11.07 6.81 -6.82
CA LEU A 249 11.75 8.04 -6.43
C LEU A 249 11.25 9.21 -7.28
N VAL A 250 10.48 10.11 -6.66
CA VAL A 250 10.07 11.37 -7.28
C VAL A 250 11.23 12.36 -7.20
N GLN A 251 11.75 12.75 -8.35
CA GLN A 251 12.90 13.64 -8.50
C GLN A 251 12.43 15.03 -8.92
N GLU A 252 13.35 16.00 -8.87
CA GLU A 252 13.13 17.35 -9.41
C GLU A 252 12.02 18.15 -8.71
N ILE A 253 11.75 17.85 -7.42
CA ILE A 253 10.71 18.55 -6.66
C ILE A 253 11.15 19.99 -6.35
N PRO A 254 10.40 21.02 -6.78
CA PRO A 254 10.76 22.40 -6.51
C PRO A 254 10.44 22.74 -5.05
N MET A 255 11.46 23.10 -4.27
CA MET A 255 11.30 23.65 -2.92
C MET A 255 11.69 25.14 -2.92
N LYS A 256 10.92 25.96 -2.19
CA LYS A 256 11.05 27.43 -2.18
C LYS A 256 12.31 27.94 -1.45
N GLU A 257 13.07 27.07 -0.79
CA GLU A 257 14.21 27.50 0.00
C GLU A 257 15.51 27.45 -0.79
N GLU A 258 15.76 28.56 -1.48
CA GLU A 258 17.07 29.25 -1.61
C GLU A 258 16.95 30.46 -2.56
N ALA A 259 15.89 31.26 -2.44
CA ALA A 259 15.81 32.57 -3.10
C ALA A 259 16.56 33.68 -2.34
N ASN A 260 17.59 33.32 -1.56
CA ASN A 260 18.52 34.28 -0.96
C ASN A 260 19.94 33.99 -1.50
N VAL A 261 20.32 34.83 -2.46
CA VAL A 261 21.69 35.16 -2.89
C VAL A 261 22.56 33.96 -3.33
N SER A 262 22.64 33.77 -4.66
CA SER A 262 23.70 33.04 -5.38
C SER A 262 23.86 31.51 -5.20
N SER A 263 22.84 30.81 -4.68
CA SER A 263 22.86 29.33 -4.63
C SER A 263 21.67 28.76 -5.41
N SER A 264 21.95 27.83 -6.33
CA SER A 264 20.95 27.16 -7.16
C SER A 264 19.98 26.37 -6.27
N SER A 265 18.66 26.51 -6.50
CA SER A 265 17.63 25.72 -5.82
C SER A 265 18.01 24.24 -5.77
N SER A 266 18.17 23.67 -4.57
CA SER A 266 18.47 22.26 -4.41
C SER A 266 17.24 21.43 -4.79
N MET A 267 17.42 20.50 -5.72
CA MET A 267 16.36 19.59 -6.18
C MET A 267 16.35 18.37 -5.27
N TYR A 268 15.20 18.09 -4.65
CA TYR A 268 15.07 16.97 -3.71
C TYR A 268 14.42 15.76 -4.37
N GLY A 269 14.85 14.59 -3.92
CA GLY A 269 14.25 13.30 -4.24
C GLY A 269 13.40 12.82 -3.07
N VAL A 270 12.21 12.29 -3.36
CA VAL A 270 11.32 11.73 -2.35
C VAL A 270 10.88 10.34 -2.77
N GLU A 271 11.19 9.37 -1.93
CA GLU A 271 10.90 7.95 -2.18
C GLU A 271 9.50 7.57 -1.70
N LEU A 272 8.71 7.01 -2.61
CA LEU A 272 7.37 6.50 -2.42
C LEU A 272 7.39 4.97 -2.42
N LEU A 273 6.69 4.37 -1.46
CA LEU A 273 6.46 2.93 -1.37
C LEU A 273 4.99 2.63 -1.67
N HIS A 274 4.74 1.62 -2.49
CA HIS A 274 3.41 1.21 -2.91
C HIS A 274 3.43 -0.25 -3.40
N GLU A 275 2.27 -0.81 -3.76
CA GLU A 275 2.20 -2.15 -4.36
C GLU A 275 2.94 -2.18 -5.72
N ALA A 276 3.69 -3.26 -5.98
CA ALA A 276 4.50 -3.44 -7.19
C ALA A 276 3.68 -3.48 -8.47
N ARG A 277 2.38 -3.77 -8.37
CA ARG A 277 1.42 -3.72 -9.47
C ARG A 277 1.34 -2.35 -10.15
N ALA A 278 1.69 -1.28 -9.44
CA ALA A 278 1.79 0.06 -10.05
C ALA A 278 2.81 0.12 -11.20
N HIS A 279 3.83 -0.75 -11.19
CA HIS A 279 4.86 -0.81 -12.23
C HIS A 279 4.58 -1.84 -13.32
N GLU A 280 3.54 -2.68 -13.18
CA GLU A 280 3.26 -3.77 -14.15
C GLU A 280 3.04 -3.27 -15.57
N PHE A 281 2.33 -2.14 -15.73
CA PHE A 281 2.11 -1.56 -17.05
C PHE A 281 3.44 -1.17 -17.72
N LEU A 282 4.35 -0.52 -16.99
CA LEU A 282 5.68 -0.18 -17.50
C LEU A 282 6.55 -1.40 -17.78
N LYS A 283 6.43 -2.45 -16.96
CA LYS A 283 7.10 -3.74 -17.21
C LYS A 283 6.59 -4.39 -18.49
N SER A 284 5.28 -4.37 -18.73
CA SER A 284 4.68 -4.92 -19.96
C SER A 284 5.10 -4.19 -21.23
N LEU A 285 5.60 -2.96 -21.10
CA LEU A 285 6.14 -2.15 -22.19
C LEU A 285 7.68 -2.20 -22.29
N ASP A 286 8.36 -3.04 -21.49
CA ASP A 286 9.83 -3.09 -21.42
C ASP A 286 10.50 -1.75 -21.03
N LEU A 287 9.78 -0.93 -20.25
CA LEU A 287 10.25 0.41 -19.84
C LEU A 287 10.73 0.45 -18.40
N ALA A 288 10.14 -0.35 -17.51
CA ALA A 288 10.46 -0.29 -16.08
C ALA A 288 11.97 -0.42 -15.80
N ASP A 289 12.67 -1.34 -16.47
CA ASP A 289 14.09 -1.58 -16.24
C ASP A 289 15.02 -0.46 -16.70
N ARG A 290 14.54 0.40 -17.61
CA ARG A 290 15.24 1.60 -18.06
C ARG A 290 15.07 2.77 -17.10
N LEU A 291 13.97 2.77 -16.35
CA LEU A 291 13.62 3.82 -15.39
C LEU A 291 14.17 3.56 -13.98
N TYR A 292 14.59 2.32 -13.67
CA TYR A 292 15.25 2.04 -12.40
C TYR A 292 16.58 2.80 -12.30
N VAL A 293 16.78 3.45 -11.15
CA VAL A 293 17.97 4.25 -10.89
C VAL A 293 19.18 3.31 -10.75
N ARG A 294 20.29 3.66 -11.41
CA ARG A 294 21.55 2.91 -11.40
C ARG A 294 22.68 3.77 -10.83
N PRO A 295 23.70 3.16 -10.19
CA PRO A 295 24.89 3.87 -9.75
C PRO A 295 25.61 4.50 -10.95
N GLN A 296 26.26 5.65 -10.74
CA GLN A 296 27.04 6.32 -11.80
C GLN A 296 28.31 5.56 -12.19
N THR A 297 28.76 4.61 -11.37
CA THR A 297 30.07 3.94 -11.43
C THR A 297 30.15 2.77 -12.42
N GLY A 298 29.20 2.62 -13.35
CA GLY A 298 29.24 1.56 -14.36
C GLY A 298 28.91 0.15 -13.84
N GLU A 299 28.44 0.05 -12.60
CA GLU A 299 27.93 -1.20 -12.03
C GLU A 299 26.63 -1.62 -12.73
N THR A 300 26.48 -2.92 -12.99
CA THR A 300 25.29 -3.48 -13.65
C THR A 300 24.07 -3.54 -12.72
N GLY A 301 24.26 -3.31 -11.43
CA GLY A 301 23.23 -3.32 -10.39
C GLY A 301 22.37 -2.05 -10.32
N PHE A 302 21.28 -2.13 -9.57
CA PHE A 302 20.43 -0.98 -9.26
C PHE A 302 20.95 -0.24 -8.03
N GLN A 303 20.71 1.08 -7.99
CA GLN A 303 20.97 1.85 -6.78
C GLN A 303 20.01 1.42 -5.69
N GLU A 304 20.56 1.02 -4.54
CA GLU A 304 19.76 0.71 -3.37
C GLU A 304 19.12 1.98 -2.79
N PRO A 305 17.79 2.05 -2.72
CA PRO A 305 17.11 3.19 -2.12
C PRO A 305 17.29 3.28 -0.60
N PRO A 306 17.12 4.48 -0.01
CA PRO A 306 17.16 4.69 1.44
C PRO A 306 16.20 3.80 2.24
N SER A 307 15.03 3.45 1.69
CA SER A 307 14.09 2.49 2.30
C SER A 307 14.68 1.11 2.57
N GLY A 308 15.81 0.74 1.95
CA GLY A 308 16.37 -0.60 2.04
C GLY A 308 15.69 -1.62 1.13
N LEU A 309 14.80 -1.21 0.21
CA LEU A 309 14.31 -2.04 -0.90
C LEU A 309 15.41 -2.33 -1.93
N SER A 310 15.13 -3.20 -2.89
CA SER A 310 16.11 -3.63 -3.91
C SER A 310 16.45 -2.61 -4.97
N LYS A 311 15.46 -1.85 -5.38
CA LYS A 311 15.57 -0.89 -6.46
C LYS A 311 14.46 0.15 -6.36
N THR A 312 14.68 1.29 -6.98
CA THR A 312 13.70 2.37 -7.04
C THR A 312 13.59 2.91 -8.47
N LEU A 313 12.36 3.14 -8.90
CA LEU A 313 12.07 3.71 -10.22
C LEU A 313 12.18 5.22 -10.15
N GLY A 314 13.08 5.82 -10.93
CA GLY A 314 13.24 7.27 -10.99
C GLY A 314 12.19 7.91 -11.89
N ILE A 315 11.51 8.94 -11.39
CA ILE A 315 10.56 9.72 -12.18
C ILE A 315 10.56 11.19 -11.78
N ASN A 316 10.34 12.08 -12.74
CA ASN A 316 10.46 13.51 -12.51
C ASN A 316 9.10 14.13 -12.16
N TRP A 317 9.15 15.07 -11.22
CA TRP A 317 8.08 15.99 -10.93
C TRP A 317 7.77 16.87 -12.15
N VAL A 318 6.50 16.99 -12.51
CA VAL A 318 6.02 17.99 -13.47
C VAL A 318 5.30 19.10 -12.72
N THR A 319 5.73 20.35 -12.93
CA THR A 319 5.13 21.53 -12.31
C THR A 319 3.63 21.58 -12.58
N PRO A 320 2.77 21.48 -11.55
CA PRO A 320 1.32 21.47 -11.74
C PRO A 320 0.83 22.82 -12.29
N ARG A 321 -0.05 22.75 -13.29
CA ARG A 321 -0.80 23.89 -13.82
C ARG A 321 -2.10 24.06 -13.06
N ALA A 322 -2.65 25.28 -13.03
CA ALA A 322 -3.90 25.58 -12.33
C ALA A 322 -5.08 24.71 -12.79
N THR A 323 -5.07 24.27 -14.05
CA THR A 323 -6.11 23.42 -14.64
C THR A 323 -5.92 21.93 -14.38
N ASP A 324 -4.78 21.48 -13.88
CA ASP A 324 -4.49 20.04 -13.78
C ASP A 324 -5.42 19.30 -12.81
N ASN A 325 -5.92 19.99 -11.78
CA ASN A 325 -6.91 19.46 -10.84
C ASN A 325 -8.33 19.32 -11.45
N LEU A 326 -8.58 19.94 -12.60
CA LEU A 326 -9.87 19.88 -13.31
C LEU A 326 -9.88 18.82 -14.41
N LEU A 327 -8.72 18.26 -14.75
CA LEU A 327 -8.57 17.29 -15.84
C LEU A 327 -8.87 15.87 -15.36
N VAL A 328 -9.82 15.23 -16.01
CA VAL A 328 -10.04 13.79 -15.87
C VAL A 328 -8.98 13.07 -16.70
N ARG A 329 -8.10 12.31 -16.03
CA ARG A 329 -7.06 11.51 -16.69
C ARG A 329 -7.44 10.04 -16.73
N TYR A 330 -7.17 9.37 -17.85
CA TYR A 330 -7.41 7.94 -17.99
C TYR A 330 -6.40 7.15 -17.17
N SER A 331 -6.86 6.61 -16.04
CA SER A 331 -6.07 5.81 -15.10
C SER A 331 -6.50 4.36 -15.17
N ILE A 332 -5.53 3.45 -15.30
CA ILE A 332 -5.75 1.99 -15.38
C ILE A 332 -5.52 1.29 -14.03
N GLY A 333 -5.10 2.02 -13.02
CA GLY A 333 -4.89 1.51 -11.66
C GLY A 333 -4.59 2.64 -10.70
N ALA A 334 -4.98 2.47 -9.44
CA ALA A 334 -4.71 3.42 -8.36
C ALA A 334 -4.25 2.63 -7.13
N PHE A 335 -3.06 2.96 -6.62
CA PHE A 335 -2.43 2.24 -5.53
C PHE A 335 -2.16 3.20 -4.39
N ARG A 336 -2.44 2.78 -3.15
CA ARG A 336 -2.06 3.59 -1.98
C ARG A 336 -0.56 3.78 -1.95
N VAL A 337 -0.14 4.90 -1.37
CA VAL A 337 1.26 5.27 -1.26
C VAL A 337 1.58 5.68 0.17
N THR A 338 2.77 5.30 0.61
CA THR A 338 3.44 5.90 1.75
C THR A 338 4.83 6.41 1.38
N MET A 339 5.35 7.36 2.14
CA MET A 339 6.74 7.81 2.04
C MET A 339 7.66 6.80 2.71
N ALA A 340 8.88 6.61 2.20
CA ALA A 340 9.91 5.82 2.88
C ALA A 340 10.50 6.58 4.10
N ALA A 341 10.62 7.90 4.01
CA ALA A 341 11.15 8.74 5.08
C ALA A 341 10.10 9.78 5.51
N VAL A 342 9.07 9.34 6.24
CA VAL A 342 7.88 10.15 6.59
C VAL A 342 8.20 11.46 7.32
N ASN A 343 9.27 11.49 8.12
CA ASN A 343 9.72 12.67 8.87
C ASN A 343 10.72 13.53 8.10
N ASN A 344 11.13 13.11 6.90
CA ASN A 344 12.00 13.92 6.06
C ASN A 344 11.22 15.15 5.58
N ARG A 345 11.84 16.31 5.68
CA ARG A 345 11.24 17.58 5.29
C ARG A 345 10.65 17.59 3.88
N ALA A 346 11.39 17.09 2.89
CA ALA A 346 10.90 17.04 1.50
C ALA A 346 9.67 16.13 1.38
N SER A 347 9.64 15.03 2.14
CA SER A 347 8.48 14.14 2.21
C SER A 347 7.29 14.81 2.86
N ILE A 348 7.48 15.56 3.95
CA ILE A 348 6.42 16.34 4.62
C ILE A 348 5.84 17.38 3.67
N CYS A 349 6.68 18.16 2.98
CA CYS A 349 6.22 19.16 2.02
C CYS A 349 5.42 18.53 0.88
N LEU A 350 5.89 17.42 0.31
CA LEU A 350 5.16 16.69 -0.73
C LEU A 350 3.82 16.16 -0.22
N ALA A 351 3.81 15.51 0.95
CA ALA A 351 2.60 14.96 1.54
C ALA A 351 1.56 16.06 1.81
N GLN A 352 1.97 17.18 2.42
CA GLN A 352 1.08 18.34 2.64
C GLN A 352 0.58 18.95 1.34
N PHE A 353 1.43 18.99 0.29
CA PHE A 353 1.02 19.48 -1.01
C PHE A 353 -0.14 18.66 -1.58
N VAL A 354 0.01 17.33 -1.56
CA VAL A 354 -0.94 16.37 -2.11
C VAL A 354 -2.20 16.27 -1.26
N LEU A 355 -2.06 16.10 0.07
CA LEU A 355 -3.17 16.03 1.02
C LEU A 355 -3.97 17.33 1.11
N GLY A 356 -3.39 18.47 0.69
CA GLY A 356 -4.10 19.73 0.48
C GLY A 356 -5.04 19.74 -0.74
N GLY A 357 -5.21 18.61 -1.44
CA GLY A 357 -6.12 18.46 -2.58
C GLY A 357 -5.51 18.78 -3.94
N ARG A 358 -4.18 18.96 -4.02
CA ARG A 358 -3.48 19.18 -5.29
C ARG A 358 -2.96 17.86 -5.85
N CYS A 359 -2.99 17.70 -7.16
CA CYS A 359 -2.35 16.56 -7.81
C CYS A 359 -0.96 16.91 -8.36
N VAL A 360 -0.13 15.89 -8.51
CA VAL A 360 1.21 15.97 -9.08
C VAL A 360 1.30 14.99 -10.22
N VAL A 361 1.59 15.51 -11.42
CA VAL A 361 1.89 14.67 -12.59
C VAL A 361 3.36 14.26 -12.50
N LEU A 362 3.63 12.99 -12.75
CA LEU A 362 4.97 12.42 -12.76
C LEU A 362 5.26 11.88 -14.16
N ALA A 363 6.36 12.37 -14.74
CA ALA A 363 6.71 12.08 -16.12
C ALA A 363 8.18 11.66 -16.27
N HIS A 364 8.49 10.94 -17.34
CA HIS A 364 9.86 10.59 -17.68
C HIS A 364 10.14 10.85 -19.15
N LYS A 365 11.28 11.49 -19.46
CA LYS A 365 11.64 11.88 -20.84
C LYS A 365 11.79 10.71 -21.81
N GLN A 366 12.13 9.53 -21.29
CA GLN A 366 12.24 8.30 -22.10
C GLN A 366 10.88 7.64 -22.39
N TYR A 367 9.82 8.05 -21.69
CA TYR A 367 8.47 7.62 -22.00
C TYR A 367 7.82 8.70 -22.85
N CYS A 368 7.77 8.48 -24.15
CA CYS A 368 6.91 9.24 -25.06
C CYS A 368 5.81 8.30 -25.51
N GLY A 369 4.55 8.72 -25.43
CA GLY A 369 3.48 7.93 -26.02
C GLY A 369 3.59 7.93 -27.56
N PRO A 370 2.68 7.24 -28.27
CA PRO A 370 2.68 7.25 -29.72
C PRO A 370 2.57 8.70 -30.24
N PRO A 371 3.16 9.00 -31.41
CA PRO A 371 3.07 10.31 -32.02
C PRO A 371 1.59 10.65 -32.26
N VAL A 372 1.16 11.80 -31.77
CA VAL A 372 -0.18 12.33 -32.04
C VAL A 372 -0.21 12.78 -33.51
N PRO A 373 -1.32 12.61 -34.25
CA PRO A 373 -1.44 13.01 -35.65
C PRO A 373 -1.09 14.48 -35.95
N ASP A 374 -1.07 15.35 -34.93
CA ASP A 374 -0.73 16.76 -35.02
C ASP A 374 0.78 17.05 -34.87
N GLY A 375 1.63 16.02 -34.88
CA GLY A 375 3.10 16.13 -34.77
C GLY A 375 3.63 16.48 -33.37
N SER A 376 2.74 16.72 -32.39
CA SER A 376 3.11 16.88 -30.99
C SER A 376 3.43 15.53 -30.34
N GLN A 377 4.54 15.46 -29.59
CA GLN A 377 4.83 14.30 -28.76
C GLN A 377 3.78 14.23 -27.65
N SER A 378 3.17 13.06 -27.45
CA SER A 378 2.28 12.84 -26.31
C SER A 378 3.07 12.99 -25.01
N PRO A 379 2.49 13.65 -24.00
CA PRO A 379 3.19 13.95 -22.76
C PRO A 379 3.64 12.64 -22.10
N GLY A 380 4.89 12.61 -21.65
CA GLY A 380 5.50 11.45 -21.00
C GLY A 380 4.98 11.16 -19.60
N ASP A 381 3.70 11.45 -19.36
CA ASP A 381 2.98 11.31 -18.10
C ASP A 381 2.79 9.82 -17.80
N VAL A 382 3.42 9.35 -16.74
CA VAL A 382 3.37 7.93 -16.33
C VAL A 382 2.44 7.76 -15.14
N PHE A 383 2.58 8.64 -14.14
CA PHE A 383 1.79 8.58 -12.93
C PHE A 383 1.14 9.90 -12.59
N LEU A 384 0.08 9.82 -11.80
CA LEU A 384 -0.55 10.96 -11.14
C LEU A 384 -0.62 10.67 -9.64
N LEU A 385 0.07 11.45 -8.83
CA LEU A 385 0.00 11.40 -7.38
C LEU A 385 -1.07 12.37 -6.91
N LEU A 386 -2.13 11.87 -6.27
CA LEU A 386 -3.20 12.68 -5.68
C LEU A 386 -3.75 12.03 -4.41
N CYS A 387 -4.59 12.74 -3.65
CA CYS A 387 -5.29 12.17 -2.52
C CYS A 387 -6.77 11.90 -2.81
N HIS A 388 -7.29 10.82 -2.23
CA HIS A 388 -8.73 10.57 -2.10
C HIS A 388 -9.07 10.64 -0.62
N GLY A 389 -9.76 11.70 -0.20
CA GLY A 389 -9.90 12.02 1.22
C GLY A 389 -8.52 12.31 1.83
N SER A 390 -8.17 11.60 2.90
CA SER A 390 -6.91 11.76 3.64
C SER A 390 -5.83 10.74 3.25
N VAL A 391 -5.99 10.02 2.14
CA VAL A 391 -5.08 8.95 1.72
C VAL A 391 -4.49 9.29 0.35
N MET A 392 -3.17 9.15 0.22
CA MET A 392 -2.45 9.39 -1.04
C MET A 392 -2.48 8.14 -1.93
N TYR A 393 -2.62 8.36 -3.24
CA TYR A 393 -2.65 7.34 -4.26
C TYR A 393 -1.74 7.69 -5.44
N LEU A 394 -1.01 6.68 -5.91
CA LEU A 394 -0.32 6.69 -7.19
C LEU A 394 -1.24 6.09 -8.24
N HIS A 395 -1.74 6.94 -9.13
CA HIS A 395 -2.50 6.52 -10.29
C HIS A 395 -1.57 6.20 -11.45
N VAL A 396 -1.74 5.02 -12.05
CA VAL A 396 -1.05 4.61 -13.29
C VAL A 396 -1.83 5.16 -14.47
N LEU A 397 -1.17 6.00 -15.27
CA LEU A 397 -1.75 6.62 -16.45
C LEU A 397 -1.43 5.79 -17.68
N ALA A 398 -2.45 5.45 -18.46
CA ALA A 398 -2.26 4.75 -19.73
C ALA A 398 -2.12 5.74 -20.88
N ALA A 399 -1.20 6.71 -20.75
CA ALA A 399 -1.01 7.76 -21.76
C ALA A 399 -0.72 7.20 -23.17
N ALA A 400 -0.05 6.05 -23.27
CA ALA A 400 0.23 5.39 -24.54
C ALA A 400 -0.93 4.53 -25.10
N ALA A 401 -2.05 4.36 -24.38
CA ALA A 401 -3.17 3.55 -24.85
C ALA A 401 -4.05 4.33 -25.85
N PRO A 402 -4.61 3.69 -26.90
CA PRO A 402 -5.42 4.39 -27.92
C PRO A 402 -6.64 5.15 -27.37
N LEU A 403 -7.11 4.78 -26.18
CA LEU A 403 -8.25 5.40 -25.49
C LEU A 403 -7.86 6.67 -24.70
N SER A 404 -6.57 6.95 -24.50
CA SER A 404 -6.09 8.11 -23.73
C SER A 404 -6.26 9.41 -24.51
N HIS A 405 -6.17 9.33 -25.83
CA HIS A 405 -6.56 10.38 -26.75
C HIS A 405 -8.03 10.19 -27.04
N SER A 406 -8.80 11.29 -27.00
CA SER A 406 -10.14 11.25 -27.57
C SER A 406 -9.96 10.71 -28.99
N PRO A 407 -10.67 9.63 -29.40
CA PRO A 407 -10.76 9.38 -30.82
C PRO A 407 -11.15 10.71 -31.44
N VAL A 408 -10.50 11.08 -32.55
CA VAL A 408 -11.06 12.09 -33.42
C VAL A 408 -12.37 11.46 -33.88
N LEU A 409 -13.41 11.57 -33.05
CA LEU A 409 -14.75 11.28 -33.44
C LEU A 409 -14.91 12.15 -34.68
N PRO A 410 -15.30 11.59 -35.84
CA PRO A 410 -15.66 12.38 -36.99
C PRO A 410 -16.97 13.11 -36.63
N VAL A 411 -16.92 14.05 -35.70
CA VAL A 411 -18.03 14.92 -35.29
C VAL A 411 -18.43 15.80 -36.47
N ALA A 412 -17.58 15.92 -37.50
CA ALA A 412 -17.83 16.78 -38.64
C ALA A 412 -18.16 16.06 -39.97
N ALA A 413 -17.93 14.74 -40.13
CA ALA A 413 -18.05 14.13 -41.46
C ALA A 413 -19.43 13.55 -41.78
N ASN A 414 -20.13 12.92 -40.81
CA ASN A 414 -21.37 12.19 -41.09
C ASN A 414 -22.51 12.41 -40.08
N LEU A 415 -22.35 13.30 -39.10
CA LEU A 415 -23.51 13.82 -38.37
C LEU A 415 -24.08 14.98 -39.18
N PRO A 416 -25.38 15.03 -39.49
CA PRO A 416 -25.96 16.24 -40.08
C PRO A 416 -25.58 17.38 -39.14
N GLN A 417 -24.89 18.39 -39.67
CA GLN A 417 -24.53 19.61 -38.96
C GLN A 417 -25.83 20.31 -38.58
N ALA A 418 -26.46 19.83 -37.51
CA ALA A 418 -27.50 20.57 -36.85
C ALA A 418 -26.80 21.80 -36.26
N PRO A 419 -27.22 23.04 -36.58
CA PRO A 419 -26.62 24.23 -36.00
C PRO A 419 -26.59 24.10 -34.48
N GLU A 420 -25.50 24.55 -33.84
CA GLU A 420 -25.26 24.41 -32.40
C GLU A 420 -26.46 24.82 -31.53
N ASP A 421 -27.29 25.73 -32.05
CA ASP A 421 -28.54 26.21 -31.49
C ASP A 421 -29.64 25.14 -31.29
N HIS A 422 -29.47 23.93 -31.83
CA HIS A 422 -30.45 22.88 -31.60
C HIS A 422 -30.31 22.22 -30.24
N TYR A 423 -29.15 22.27 -29.56
CA TYR A 423 -28.94 21.53 -28.33
C TYR A 423 -29.16 22.39 -27.07
N ARG A 424 -30.11 22.00 -26.21
CA ARG A 424 -30.46 22.61 -24.91
C ARG A 424 -29.44 22.25 -23.82
N LEU A 425 -28.15 22.38 -24.11
CA LEU A 425 -27.05 21.95 -23.24
C LEU A 425 -27.12 22.61 -21.85
N ALA A 426 -27.39 23.92 -21.79
CA ALA A 426 -27.53 24.64 -20.52
C ALA A 426 -28.69 24.11 -19.67
N ALA A 427 -29.83 23.79 -20.29
CA ALA A 427 -30.99 23.23 -19.59
C ALA A 427 -30.72 21.79 -19.14
N PHE A 428 -30.02 20.99 -19.95
CA PHE A 428 -29.60 19.64 -19.59
C PHE A 428 -28.64 19.65 -18.40
N ILE A 429 -27.61 20.50 -18.41
CA ILE A 429 -26.68 20.61 -17.28
C ILE A 429 -27.41 21.07 -16.01
N LYS A 430 -28.18 22.17 -16.10
CA LYS A 430 -28.82 22.82 -14.95
C LYS A 430 -29.96 22.00 -14.36
N ASN A 431 -30.84 21.48 -15.22
CA ASN A 431 -32.11 20.87 -14.78
C ASN A 431 -32.04 19.35 -14.68
N PHE A 432 -31.03 18.71 -15.31
CA PHE A 432 -30.90 17.27 -15.35
C PHE A 432 -29.62 16.76 -14.70
N LEU A 433 -28.43 17.13 -15.19
CA LEU A 433 -27.16 16.60 -14.66
C LEU A 433 -26.89 16.99 -13.21
N ARG A 434 -26.91 18.30 -12.88
CA ARG A 434 -26.63 18.76 -11.51
C ARG A 434 -27.59 18.16 -10.47
N PRO A 435 -28.91 18.10 -10.71
CA PRO A 435 -29.83 17.48 -9.75
C PRO A 435 -29.75 15.94 -9.69
N ALA A 436 -29.09 15.29 -10.65
CA ALA A 436 -28.90 13.84 -10.70
C ALA A 436 -27.54 13.37 -10.14
N CYS A 437 -26.73 14.29 -9.60
CA CYS A 437 -25.46 13.95 -8.95
C CYS A 437 -25.71 12.95 -7.80
N LEU A 438 -24.93 11.87 -7.80
CA LEU A 438 -24.96 10.88 -6.73
C LEU A 438 -24.27 11.44 -5.49
N ALA A 439 -24.80 11.09 -4.32
CA ALA A 439 -24.18 11.38 -3.03
C ALA A 439 -23.96 10.05 -2.28
N PRO A 440 -22.88 9.93 -1.49
CA PRO A 440 -22.66 8.77 -0.63
C PRO A 440 -23.83 8.57 0.33
N ALA A 441 -24.29 7.33 0.46
CA ALA A 441 -25.27 6.95 1.46
C ALA A 441 -24.54 6.47 2.72
N SER A 442 -24.97 6.92 3.91
CA SER A 442 -24.37 6.46 5.17
C SER A 442 -24.53 4.95 5.32
N VAL A 443 -23.44 4.26 5.64
CA VAL A 443 -23.43 2.81 5.90
C VAL A 443 -24.20 2.44 7.16
N SER A 444 -24.32 3.37 8.13
CA SER A 444 -25.04 3.15 9.38
C SER A 444 -26.55 3.29 9.28
N SER A 445 -27.07 3.67 8.11
CA SER A 445 -28.50 3.91 7.90
C SER A 445 -29.17 2.72 7.24
N ASN A 446 -30.33 2.34 7.76
CA ASN A 446 -31.18 1.31 7.15
C ASN A 446 -32.01 1.95 6.04
N TYR A 447 -31.78 1.53 4.79
CA TYR A 447 -32.56 1.98 3.64
C TYR A 447 -33.56 0.91 3.20
N PRO A 448 -34.84 1.27 2.99
CA PRO A 448 -35.86 0.32 2.53
C PRO A 448 -35.61 -0.16 1.08
N VAL A 449 -34.83 0.58 0.31
CA VAL A 449 -34.41 0.26 -1.06
C VAL A 449 -32.94 0.64 -1.18
N ALA A 450 -32.15 -0.16 -1.91
CA ALA A 450 -30.74 0.13 -2.14
C ALA A 450 -30.58 1.58 -2.67
N PRO A 451 -29.71 2.42 -2.08
CA PRO A 451 -29.59 3.83 -2.44
C PRO A 451 -29.36 4.09 -3.93
N LYS A 452 -28.57 3.22 -4.60
CA LYS A 452 -28.36 3.26 -6.05
C LYS A 452 -29.66 3.12 -6.84
N ILE A 453 -30.52 2.18 -6.44
CA ILE A 453 -31.82 1.93 -7.07
C ILE A 453 -32.77 3.08 -6.79
N SER A 454 -32.79 3.60 -5.56
CA SER A 454 -33.59 4.79 -5.21
C SER A 454 -33.20 6.02 -6.06
N GLY A 455 -31.90 6.23 -6.28
CA GLY A 455 -31.38 7.26 -7.19
C GLY A 455 -31.85 7.07 -8.62
N MET A 456 -31.81 5.84 -9.15
CA MET A 456 -32.33 5.50 -10.48
C MET A 456 -33.86 5.66 -10.59
N LEU A 457 -34.62 5.34 -9.55
CA LEU A 457 -36.08 5.51 -9.55
C LEU A 457 -36.49 7.00 -9.52
N ARG A 458 -35.74 7.85 -8.80
CA ARG A 458 -35.89 9.32 -8.89
C ARG A 458 -35.58 9.84 -10.29
N PHE A 459 -34.62 9.21 -10.99
CA PHE A 459 -34.26 9.50 -12.37
C PHE A 459 -35.39 9.15 -13.36
N CYS A 460 -36.09 8.02 -13.16
CA CYS A 460 -37.23 7.62 -14.02
C CYS A 460 -38.55 8.35 -13.71
N ASN A 461 -38.79 8.79 -12.46
CA ASN A 461 -40.07 9.40 -12.04
C ASN A 461 -40.14 10.92 -12.21
N ARG A 462 -39.02 11.63 -12.36
CA ARG A 462 -39.06 13.01 -12.85
C ARG A 462 -39.47 12.95 -14.32
N ARG A 463 -40.62 13.53 -14.69
CA ARG A 463 -41.20 13.54 -16.04
C ARG A 463 -40.19 13.93 -17.13
N ILE A 464 -39.36 12.98 -17.54
CA ILE A 464 -38.86 12.88 -18.90
C ILE A 464 -39.99 12.13 -19.60
N ASN A 465 -41.05 12.87 -19.96
CA ASN A 465 -42.23 12.34 -20.63
C ASN A 465 -41.80 11.56 -21.87
N ARG A 466 -41.55 10.24 -21.80
CA ARG A 466 -41.47 9.28 -22.94
C ARG A 466 -40.77 9.75 -24.23
N THR A 467 -39.97 10.79 -24.18
CA THR A 467 -39.27 11.37 -25.31
C THR A 467 -37.81 11.14 -25.04
N SER A 468 -37.16 10.48 -25.99
CA SER A 468 -35.74 10.17 -25.98
C SER A 468 -34.92 11.35 -25.43
N ILE A 469 -33.81 11.08 -24.75
CA ILE A 469 -32.81 12.11 -24.36
C ILE A 469 -32.54 13.06 -25.55
N HIS A 470 -32.61 12.54 -26.78
CA HIS A 470 -32.55 13.30 -28.02
C HIS A 470 -33.58 14.46 -28.15
N CYS A 471 -34.84 14.29 -27.72
CA CYS A 471 -35.86 15.36 -27.69
C CYS A 471 -35.70 16.34 -26.53
N PHE A 472 -35.10 15.91 -25.42
CA PHE A 472 -34.84 16.83 -24.30
C PHE A 472 -33.68 17.78 -24.63
N ILE A 473 -32.73 17.29 -25.44
CA ILE A 473 -31.59 18.08 -25.90
C ILE A 473 -31.95 18.84 -27.19
N LYS A 474 -32.77 18.36 -28.13
CA LYS A 474 -33.13 19.14 -29.34
C LYS A 474 -34.27 20.16 -29.15
N ASN A 475 -34.15 21.34 -29.77
CA ASN A 475 -35.15 22.42 -29.69
C ASN A 475 -36.50 22.12 -30.39
N ASN A 476 -36.60 21.07 -31.22
CA ASN A 476 -37.83 20.70 -31.94
C ASN A 476 -38.31 19.29 -31.56
N PHE A 477 -39.54 19.20 -31.03
CA PHE A 477 -40.21 17.94 -30.68
C PHE A 477 -40.81 17.20 -31.90
N SER A 478 -40.82 17.82 -33.09
CA SER A 478 -41.61 17.36 -34.24
C SER A 478 -40.96 16.28 -35.12
N GLU A 479 -39.69 15.94 -34.90
CA GLU A 479 -38.99 14.93 -35.71
C GLU A 479 -38.22 13.95 -34.81
N CYS A 480 -38.95 13.01 -34.19
CA CYS A 480 -38.33 11.79 -33.68
C CYS A 480 -38.96 10.59 -34.37
N PRO A 481 -38.27 9.92 -35.30
CA PRO A 481 -38.79 8.68 -35.88
C PRO A 481 -38.90 7.62 -34.78
N ALA A 482 -40.05 6.95 -34.74
CA ALA A 482 -40.41 5.97 -33.70
C ALA A 482 -39.42 4.79 -33.59
N SER A 483 -38.53 4.62 -34.58
CA SER A 483 -37.51 3.57 -34.65
C SER A 483 -36.31 3.76 -33.72
N LEU A 484 -36.13 4.92 -33.09
CA LEU A 484 -35.03 5.19 -32.12
C LEU A 484 -35.44 5.06 -30.65
N LEU A 485 -36.66 4.57 -30.36
CA LEU A 485 -37.11 4.24 -29.02
C LEU A 485 -36.51 2.92 -28.53
N LEU A 486 -35.22 2.92 -28.18
CA LEU A 486 -34.65 1.81 -27.40
C LEU A 486 -35.19 1.88 -25.95
N PRO A 487 -35.79 0.81 -25.41
CA PRO A 487 -36.25 0.79 -24.03
C PRO A 487 -35.05 0.78 -23.08
N LEU A 488 -34.84 1.91 -22.39
CA LEU A 488 -33.88 2.04 -21.30
C LEU A 488 -34.44 1.43 -20.00
N CYS A 489 -34.68 0.11 -19.98
CA CYS A 489 -34.74 -0.73 -18.76
C CYS A 489 -35.25 -2.15 -19.08
N PRO A 490 -34.49 -3.23 -18.82
CA PRO A 490 -35.04 -4.55 -18.66
C PRO A 490 -35.38 -4.75 -17.18
N VAL A 491 -36.42 -4.09 -16.68
CA VAL A 491 -37.00 -4.44 -15.37
C VAL A 491 -38.34 -5.09 -15.64
N LEU A 492 -38.39 -6.40 -15.41
CA LEU A 492 -39.57 -7.25 -15.55
C LEU A 492 -40.83 -6.58 -14.96
N PRO A 493 -41.96 -6.53 -15.69
CA PRO A 493 -43.18 -5.84 -15.26
C PRO A 493 -43.81 -6.37 -13.96
N TYR A 494 -43.34 -7.51 -13.45
CA TYR A 494 -43.90 -8.17 -12.27
C TYR A 494 -43.58 -7.48 -10.93
N GLN A 495 -42.51 -6.68 -10.81
CA GLN A 495 -42.15 -6.06 -9.53
C GLN A 495 -42.83 -4.71 -9.24
N LEU A 496 -43.32 -4.01 -10.27
CA LEU A 496 -44.01 -2.73 -10.10
C LEU A 496 -45.44 -2.88 -9.53
N HIS A 497 -46.08 -4.03 -9.73
CA HIS A 497 -47.47 -4.24 -9.28
C HIS A 497 -47.58 -4.51 -7.77
N HIS A 498 -46.54 -5.06 -7.14
CA HIS A 498 -46.52 -5.34 -5.69
C HIS A 498 -46.16 -4.12 -4.82
N LEU A 499 -45.49 -3.10 -5.38
CA LEU A 499 -45.10 -1.90 -4.62
C LEU A 499 -46.18 -0.82 -4.60
N LYS A 500 -47.07 -0.75 -5.61
CA LYS A 500 -48.19 0.20 -5.63
C LYS A 500 -49.24 -0.08 -4.56
N THR A 501 -49.44 -1.33 -4.16
CA THR A 501 -50.44 -1.73 -3.16
C THR A 501 -50.02 -1.45 -1.71
N ARG A 502 -48.74 -1.16 -1.44
CA ARG A 502 -48.25 -0.86 -0.08
C ARG A 502 -48.25 0.63 0.26
N ALA A 503 -48.23 1.51 -0.74
CA ALA A 503 -48.21 2.96 -0.54
C ALA A 503 -49.60 3.57 -0.28
N SER A 504 -50.69 2.83 -0.50
CA SER A 504 -52.07 3.31 -0.29
C SER A 504 -52.68 2.97 1.09
N ARG A 505 -51.88 2.46 2.04
CA ARG A 505 -52.35 2.15 3.42
C ARG A 505 -51.66 2.96 4.52
N LEU A 506 -50.92 4.00 4.17
CA LEU A 506 -50.34 4.94 5.14
C LEU A 506 -50.51 6.36 4.59
N SER A 507 -51.74 6.85 4.69
CA SER A 507 -52.09 8.29 4.67
C SER A 507 -52.81 8.61 5.97
#